data_AF-A0A8D5FQA3-F1
#
_entry.id   AF-A0A8D5FQA3-F1
#
_cell.length_a   1.000
_cell.length_b   1.000
_cell.length_c   1.000
_cell.angle_alpha   90.00
_cell.angle_beta   90.00
_cell.angle_gamma   90.00
#
_symmetry.space_group_name_H-M   'P 1'
#
loop_
_entity.id
_entity.type
_entity.pdbx_description
1 polymer ?
#
loop_
_entity_poly.entity_id
_entity_poly.type
_entity_poly.pdbx_seq_one_letter_code
_entity_poly.pdbx_strand_id
1 'polypeptide(L)'
;MIQVIRTEQKPIKLWLQNIEPGALSQARNLANLPFVFRHIAIMPDAHQGYGMPIGAVMATRGVVVPNAVGVDIGCGMCAVRTSLTGLDKKSLQMILGGSKTMKGGIRGKIPLGFSHRSSRQKDWLTGERKNELSGWSVIEREYNSSLKQIGTLGVEIILSKYSRVTMVLSG
;
A
#
# COMPACT_ATOMS: atom_id res chain seq x y z
N MET A 1 -16.42 11.13 12.27
CA MET A 1 -17.51 10.93 11.29
C MET A 1 -18.23 12.26 11.19
N ILE A 2 -18.29 12.82 9.98
CA ILE A 2 -18.79 14.18 9.72
C ILE A 2 -20.21 14.14 9.16
N GLN A 3 -20.47 13.24 8.20
CA GLN A 3 -21.78 13.13 7.55
C GLN A 3 -22.18 11.66 7.37
N VAL A 4 -23.50 11.42 7.28
CA VAL A 4 -24.06 10.11 6.89
C VAL A 4 -25.11 10.31 5.80
N ILE A 5 -24.96 9.60 4.69
CA ILE A 5 -25.96 9.51 3.63
C ILE A 5 -26.75 8.21 3.86
N ARG A 6 -28.09 8.31 3.78
CA ARG A 6 -29.03 7.19 4.07
C ARG A 6 -30.00 6.93 2.92
N THR A 7 -29.70 7.41 1.72
CA THR A 7 -30.55 7.27 0.53
C THR A 7 -30.43 5.90 -0.14
N GLU A 8 -29.34 5.18 0.11
CA GLU A 8 -29.03 3.86 -0.46
C GLU A 8 -29.42 2.71 0.49
N GLN A 9 -29.42 1.46 0.00
CA GLN A 9 -29.79 0.29 0.81
C GLN A 9 -28.95 0.11 2.08
N LYS A 10 -27.68 0.51 2.02
CA LYS A 10 -26.78 0.58 3.19
C LYS A 10 -26.32 2.04 3.37
N PRO A 11 -26.24 2.54 4.61
CA PRO A 11 -25.77 3.90 4.83
C PRO A 11 -24.31 4.08 4.41
N ILE A 12 -23.98 5.28 3.94
CA ILE A 12 -22.62 5.72 3.62
C ILE A 12 -22.17 6.70 4.69
N LYS A 13 -21.07 6.39 5.39
CA LYS A 13 -20.51 7.22 6.45
C LYS A 13 -19.26 7.95 5.96
N LEU A 14 -19.23 9.26 6.12
CA LEU A 14 -18.18 10.13 5.59
C LEU A 14 -17.37 10.75 6.73
N TRP A 15 -16.04 10.68 6.63
CA TRP A 15 -15.08 11.38 7.50
C TRP A 15 -14.42 12.59 6.82
N LEU A 16 -15.04 13.10 5.75
CA LEU A 16 -14.65 14.29 4.99
C LEU A 16 -15.82 15.24 4.83
N GLN A 17 -15.51 16.51 4.53
CA GLN A 17 -16.52 17.55 4.27
C GLN A 17 -17.02 17.50 2.83
N ASN A 18 -16.09 17.36 1.87
CA ASN A 18 -16.38 17.32 0.44
C ASN A 18 -15.84 16.03 -0.14
N ILE A 19 -16.64 15.35 -0.94
CA ILE A 19 -16.27 14.14 -1.66
C ILE A 19 -16.37 14.40 -3.16
N GLU A 20 -15.39 13.90 -3.92
CA GLU A 20 -15.44 13.95 -5.38
C GLU A 20 -16.69 13.24 -5.92
N PRO A 21 -17.39 13.79 -6.93
CA PRO A 21 -18.61 13.18 -7.48
C PRO A 21 -18.44 11.72 -7.92
N GLY A 22 -17.31 11.38 -8.53
CA GLY A 22 -17.01 10.02 -8.98
C GLY A 22 -16.82 9.03 -7.84
N ALA A 23 -16.08 9.42 -6.79
CA ALA A 23 -15.94 8.64 -5.56
C ALA A 23 -17.30 8.42 -4.88
N LEU A 24 -18.14 9.45 -4.82
CA LEU A 24 -19.48 9.32 -4.25
C LEU A 24 -20.36 8.38 -5.07
N SER A 25 -20.32 8.46 -6.40
CA SER A 25 -21.05 7.55 -7.29
C SER A 25 -20.65 6.09 -7.05
N GLN A 26 -19.35 5.81 -6.95
CA GLN A 26 -18.85 4.48 -6.61
C GLN A 26 -19.33 4.02 -5.23
N ALA A 27 -19.25 4.88 -4.21
CA ALA A 27 -19.76 4.57 -2.87
C ALA A 27 -21.26 4.23 -2.86
N ARG A 28 -22.07 4.94 -3.66
CA ARG A 28 -23.50 4.64 -3.85
C ARG A 28 -23.73 3.29 -4.51
N ASN A 29 -22.96 2.97 -5.54
CA ASN A 29 -23.05 1.66 -6.20
C ASN A 29 -22.75 0.53 -5.20
N LEU A 30 -21.67 0.67 -4.43
CA LEU A 30 -21.29 -0.30 -3.39
C LEU A 30 -22.37 -0.44 -2.32
N ALA A 31 -22.93 0.67 -1.85
CA ALA A 31 -23.97 0.69 -0.82
C ALA A 31 -25.25 -0.08 -1.19
N ASN A 32 -25.48 -0.35 -2.48
CA ASN A 32 -26.64 -1.09 -2.97
C ASN A 32 -26.33 -2.57 -3.29
N LEU A 33 -25.10 -3.05 -3.05
CA LEU A 33 -24.74 -4.44 -3.27
C LEU A 33 -25.33 -5.34 -2.17
N PRO A 34 -25.91 -6.51 -2.53
CA PRO A 34 -26.69 -7.34 -1.61
C PRO A 34 -25.85 -8.00 -0.51
N PHE A 35 -24.54 -8.16 -0.75
CA PHE A 35 -23.62 -8.80 0.18
C PHE A 35 -22.92 -7.80 1.11
N VAL A 36 -23.19 -6.50 1.01
CA VAL A 36 -22.63 -5.50 1.93
C VAL A 36 -23.26 -5.65 3.30
N PHE A 37 -22.42 -5.78 4.32
CA PHE A 37 -22.87 -6.13 5.65
C PHE A 37 -23.65 -5.01 6.33
N ARG A 38 -23.05 -3.83 6.52
CA ARG A 38 -23.62 -2.77 7.39
C ARG A 38 -23.61 -1.36 6.79
N HIS A 39 -22.50 -0.94 6.21
CA HIS A 39 -22.32 0.41 5.69
C HIS A 39 -21.07 0.47 4.80
N ILE A 40 -20.97 1.53 4.01
CA ILE A 40 -19.73 1.95 3.38
C ILE A 40 -19.11 3.06 4.25
N ALA A 41 -17.83 2.97 4.57
CA ALA A 41 -17.11 4.05 5.25
C ALA A 41 -16.15 4.72 4.27
N ILE A 42 -16.17 6.05 4.23
CA ILE A 42 -15.33 6.87 3.35
C ILE A 42 -14.37 7.68 4.21
N MET A 43 -13.08 7.46 4.01
CA MET A 43 -11.99 8.09 4.75
C MET A 43 -11.69 9.51 4.21
N PRO A 44 -10.95 10.34 4.96
CA PRO A 44 -10.67 11.72 4.58
C PRO A 44 -9.91 11.91 3.25
N ASP A 45 -9.14 10.91 2.86
CA ASP A 45 -8.30 10.84 1.66
C ASP A 45 -9.00 10.23 0.44
N ALA A 46 -10.31 10.00 0.54
CA ALA A 46 -11.05 9.29 -0.49
C ALA A 46 -11.17 10.06 -1.80
N HIS A 47 -10.96 9.35 -2.90
CA HIS A 47 -11.06 9.86 -4.27
C HIS A 47 -11.47 8.73 -5.22
N GLN A 48 -11.79 9.09 -6.47
CA GLN A 48 -12.29 8.13 -7.45
C GLN A 48 -11.26 7.01 -7.69
N GLY A 49 -11.70 5.76 -7.54
CA GLY A 49 -10.92 4.55 -7.84
C GLY A 49 -11.48 3.81 -9.05
N TYR A 50 -11.39 2.48 -9.05
CA TYR A 50 -11.91 1.61 -10.11
C TYR A 50 -12.99 0.67 -9.56
N GLY A 51 -14.24 1.15 -9.55
CA GLY A 51 -15.40 0.43 -9.00
C GLY A 51 -15.62 0.65 -7.50
N MET A 52 -14.54 0.75 -6.73
CA MET A 52 -14.55 1.20 -5.33
C MET A 52 -13.67 2.45 -5.17
N PRO A 53 -14.08 3.46 -4.37
CA PRO A 53 -13.22 4.60 -4.10
C PRO A 53 -11.96 4.16 -3.36
N ILE A 54 -10.84 4.79 -3.69
CA ILE A 54 -9.66 4.71 -2.82
C ILE A 54 -10.02 5.39 -1.50
N GLY A 55 -9.55 4.85 -0.37
CA GLY A 55 -9.94 5.35 0.97
C GLY A 55 -11.35 4.93 1.40
N ALA A 56 -11.99 3.97 0.73
CA ALA A 56 -13.25 3.38 1.20
C ALA A 56 -13.01 2.08 1.99
N VAL A 57 -13.94 1.76 2.89
CA VAL A 57 -14.00 0.48 3.60
C VAL A 57 -15.39 -0.11 3.41
N MET A 58 -15.42 -1.38 2.97
CA MET A 58 -16.63 -2.17 2.76
C MET A 58 -16.45 -3.55 3.36
N ALA A 59 -17.30 -3.92 4.32
CA ALA A 59 -17.37 -5.27 4.83
C ALA A 59 -18.41 -6.08 4.05
N THR A 60 -18.03 -7.25 3.55
CA THR A 60 -18.89 -8.15 2.77
C THR A 60 -19.24 -9.41 3.56
N ARG A 61 -20.28 -10.13 3.14
CA ARG A 61 -20.62 -11.47 3.65
C ARG A 61 -20.53 -12.49 2.52
N GLY A 62 -19.75 -13.55 2.75
CA GLY A 62 -19.69 -14.71 1.84
C GLY A 62 -19.08 -14.43 0.47
N VAL A 63 -18.53 -13.24 0.23
CA VAL A 63 -17.92 -12.87 -1.05
C VAL A 63 -16.64 -12.06 -0.85
N VAL A 64 -15.70 -12.23 -1.78
CA VAL A 64 -14.51 -11.38 -1.95
C VAL A 64 -14.69 -10.62 -3.25
N VAL A 65 -14.35 -9.32 -3.24
CA VAL A 65 -14.40 -8.47 -4.43
C VAL A 65 -12.97 -8.04 -4.75
N PRO A 66 -12.27 -8.69 -5.71
CA PRO A 66 -10.86 -8.40 -5.99
C PRO A 66 -10.58 -6.92 -6.28
N ASN A 67 -11.44 -6.27 -7.08
CA ASN A 67 -11.29 -4.84 -7.40
C ASN A 67 -11.48 -3.91 -6.19
N ALA A 68 -12.09 -4.39 -5.10
CA ALA A 68 -12.20 -3.64 -3.85
C ALA A 68 -10.92 -3.71 -3.00
N VAL A 69 -10.04 -4.70 -3.27
CA VAL A 69 -8.71 -4.81 -2.64
C VAL A 69 -7.73 -3.86 -3.33
N GLY A 70 -7.81 -3.77 -4.65
CA GLY A 70 -6.92 -2.98 -5.49
C GLY A 70 -6.04 -3.84 -6.39
N VAL A 71 -5.43 -3.20 -7.39
CA VAL A 71 -4.54 -3.88 -8.36
C VAL A 71 -3.17 -4.20 -7.76
N ASP A 72 -2.74 -3.40 -6.77
CA ASP A 72 -1.48 -3.56 -6.05
C ASP A 72 -1.75 -4.21 -4.68
N ILE A 73 -1.89 -5.54 -4.70
CA ILE A 73 -2.30 -6.30 -3.53
C ILE A 73 -1.15 -6.34 -2.52
N GLY A 74 -1.44 -5.88 -1.31
CA GLY A 74 -0.43 -5.80 -0.25
C GLY A 74 0.35 -4.50 -0.25
N CYS A 75 -0.06 -3.52 -1.07
CA CYS A 75 0.52 -2.19 -1.01
C CYS A 75 0.40 -1.63 0.41
N GLY A 76 1.45 -0.95 0.86
CA GLY A 76 1.54 -0.53 2.24
C GLY A 76 2.87 0.10 2.61
N MET A 77 2.97 0.41 3.90
CA MET A 77 4.10 1.14 4.46
C MET A 77 4.72 0.33 5.59
N CYS A 78 6.04 0.20 5.58
CA CYS A 78 6.82 -0.33 6.70
C CYS A 78 7.73 0.77 7.24
N ALA A 79 7.65 1.04 8.56
CA ALA A 79 8.52 2.00 9.22
C ALA A 79 9.49 1.28 10.17
N VAL A 80 10.78 1.55 10.01
CA VAL A 80 11.85 1.03 10.88
C VAL A 80 12.46 2.18 11.67
N ARG A 81 12.33 2.11 12.99
CA ARG A 81 12.94 3.07 13.92
C ARG A 81 14.43 2.80 14.03
N THR A 82 15.26 3.83 13.83
CA THR A 82 16.72 3.72 14.01
C THR A 82 17.17 4.30 15.36
N SER A 83 18.41 4.03 15.75
CA SER A 83 19.09 4.68 16.87
C SER A 83 19.71 6.04 16.50
N LEU A 84 19.65 6.45 15.23
CA LEU A 84 20.29 7.68 14.75
C LEU A 84 19.53 8.92 15.21
N THR A 85 20.29 9.93 15.66
CA THR A 85 19.77 11.22 16.13
C THR A 85 20.63 12.38 15.65
N GLY A 86 20.03 13.57 15.54
CA GLY A 86 20.78 14.82 15.36
C GLY A 86 21.46 14.96 13.99
N LEU A 87 20.95 14.30 12.96
CA LEU A 87 21.49 14.38 11.61
C LEU A 87 21.02 15.64 10.89
N ASP A 88 21.95 16.30 10.21
CA ASP A 88 21.66 17.40 9.31
C ASP A 88 21.16 16.90 7.94
N LYS A 89 20.66 17.83 7.12
CA LYS A 89 20.15 17.52 5.78
C LYS A 89 21.20 16.83 4.90
N LYS A 90 22.48 17.22 5.01
CA LYS A 90 23.56 16.68 4.20
C LYS A 90 23.84 15.22 4.55
N SER A 91 23.88 14.89 5.84
CA SER A 91 24.06 13.51 6.33
C SER A 91 22.91 12.61 5.89
N LEU A 92 21.67 13.09 5.98
CA LEU A 92 20.49 12.36 5.49
C LEU A 92 20.54 12.10 3.98
N GLN A 93 20.97 13.10 3.20
CA GLN A 93 21.14 12.94 1.75
C GLN A 93 22.21 11.89 1.43
N MET A 94 23.31 11.85 2.17
CA MET A 94 24.35 10.82 2.00
C MET A 94 23.83 9.42 2.34
N ILE A 95 23.09 9.25 3.44
CA ILE A 95 22.48 7.98 3.83
C ILE A 95 21.47 7.50 2.77
N LEU A 96 20.59 8.38 2.29
CA LEU A 96 19.65 8.06 1.21
C LEU A 96 20.38 7.65 -0.08
N GLY A 97 21.58 8.17 -0.31
CA GLY A 97 22.42 7.77 -1.44
C GLY A 97 22.77 8.87 -2.42
N GLY A 98 22.71 10.14 -2.04
CA GLY A 98 23.14 11.27 -2.87
C GLY A 98 22.20 11.60 -4.05
N SER A 99 22.72 12.38 -5.01
CA SER A 99 22.00 12.89 -6.19
C SER A 99 21.39 11.78 -7.05
N LYS A 100 20.32 12.09 -7.81
CA LYS A 100 19.61 11.16 -8.72
C LYS A 100 20.55 10.40 -9.70
N THR A 101 21.74 10.94 -9.96
CA THR A 101 22.71 10.42 -10.94
C THR A 101 23.75 9.45 -10.37
N MET A 102 23.98 9.39 -9.06
CA MET A 102 24.87 8.41 -8.43
C MET A 102 24.14 7.70 -7.31
N LYS A 103 23.77 6.43 -7.51
CA LYS A 103 23.02 5.63 -6.52
C LYS A 103 23.97 5.06 -5.45
N GLY A 104 24.33 5.87 -4.45
CA GLY A 104 25.00 5.42 -3.23
C GLY A 104 24.00 4.99 -2.15
N GLY A 105 24.47 4.76 -0.92
CA GLY A 105 23.62 4.60 0.27
C GLY A 105 22.46 3.60 0.10
N ILE A 106 21.27 3.97 0.59
CA ILE A 106 20.07 3.14 0.53
C ILE A 106 19.56 2.95 -0.91
N ARG A 107 19.54 4.01 -1.72
CA ARG A 107 19.08 3.95 -3.13
C ARG A 107 19.95 3.07 -4.03
N GLY A 108 21.22 2.85 -3.68
CA GLY A 108 22.09 1.88 -4.33
C GLY A 108 21.81 0.44 -3.93
N LYS A 109 21.19 0.22 -2.75
CA LYS A 109 20.89 -1.12 -2.21
C LYS A 109 19.44 -1.56 -2.45
N ILE A 110 18.53 -0.63 -2.69
CA ILE A 110 17.11 -0.88 -2.93
C ILE A 110 16.79 -0.51 -4.39
N PRO A 111 16.52 -1.50 -5.26
CA PRO A 111 16.01 -1.24 -6.61
C PRO A 111 14.70 -0.44 -6.53
N LEU A 112 14.55 0.58 -7.38
CA LEU A 112 13.37 1.44 -7.42
C LEU A 112 12.72 1.36 -8.81
N GLY A 113 11.43 1.66 -8.87
CA GLY A 113 10.63 1.54 -10.10
C GLY A 113 10.60 0.10 -10.61
N PHE A 114 10.76 -0.09 -11.91
CA PHE A 114 10.71 -1.42 -12.55
C PHE A 114 12.02 -2.22 -12.45
N SER A 115 12.93 -1.87 -11.53
CA SER A 115 14.21 -2.56 -11.37
C SER A 115 14.13 -3.70 -10.35
N HIS A 116 14.91 -4.78 -10.57
CA HIS A 116 14.95 -5.96 -9.71
C HIS A 116 16.34 -6.18 -9.12
N ARG A 117 16.42 -6.92 -8.01
CA ARG A 117 17.72 -7.42 -7.52
C ARG A 117 18.25 -8.48 -8.48
N SER A 118 19.57 -8.50 -8.69
CA SER A 118 20.22 -9.54 -9.49
C SER A 118 20.21 -10.90 -8.78
N SER A 119 20.34 -10.90 -7.45
CA SER A 119 20.36 -12.11 -6.60
C SER A 119 19.01 -12.35 -5.91
N ARG A 120 18.72 -13.63 -5.65
CA ARG A 120 17.55 -14.07 -4.88
C ARG A 120 17.69 -13.69 -3.41
N GLN A 121 16.58 -13.35 -2.78
CA GLN A 121 16.49 -13.17 -1.33
C GLN A 121 16.39 -14.53 -0.63
N LYS A 122 17.01 -14.65 0.54
CA LYS A 122 17.21 -15.94 1.20
C LYS A 122 15.99 -16.44 1.98
N ASP A 123 15.10 -15.56 2.46
CA ASP A 123 14.28 -15.91 3.64
C ASP A 123 12.75 -15.80 3.51
N TRP A 124 12.17 -15.02 2.57
CA TRP A 124 10.72 -14.71 2.69
C TRP A 124 9.77 -15.71 1.99
N LEU A 125 10.24 -16.43 0.96
CA LEU A 125 9.45 -17.39 0.15
C LEU A 125 10.15 -18.74 -0.11
N THR A 126 11.17 -19.07 0.68
CA THR A 126 11.98 -20.29 0.48
C THR A 126 11.46 -21.45 1.34
N GLY A 127 11.69 -22.69 0.89
CA GLY A 127 11.35 -23.90 1.64
C GLY A 127 9.87 -24.31 1.57
N GLU A 128 9.28 -24.61 2.73
CA GLU A 128 7.97 -25.24 2.93
C GLU A 128 6.82 -24.49 2.24
N ARG A 129 6.88 -23.14 2.22
CA ARG A 129 5.87 -22.30 1.55
C ARG A 129 5.80 -22.49 0.03
N LYS A 130 6.85 -22.96 -0.63
CA LYS A 130 6.79 -23.23 -2.07
C LYS A 130 5.84 -24.38 -2.39
N ASN A 131 5.80 -25.40 -1.53
CA ASN A 131 4.96 -26.58 -1.73
C ASN A 131 3.49 -26.23 -1.47
N GLU A 132 3.20 -25.37 -0.49
CA GLU A 132 1.86 -24.84 -0.23
C GLU A 132 1.28 -24.02 -1.39
N LEU A 133 2.15 -23.39 -2.18
CA LEU A 133 1.79 -22.54 -3.31
C LEU A 133 1.73 -23.30 -4.64
N SER A 134 2.04 -24.61 -4.64
CA SER A 134 1.96 -25.45 -5.83
C SER A 134 0.51 -25.65 -6.29
N GLY A 135 0.30 -25.69 -7.61
CA GLY A 135 -1.04 -25.80 -8.22
C GLY A 135 -1.73 -24.47 -8.51
N TRP A 136 -1.15 -23.34 -8.11
CA TRP A 136 -1.65 -22.01 -8.43
C TRP A 136 -0.86 -21.42 -9.62
N SER A 137 -1.40 -21.57 -10.83
CA SER A 137 -0.71 -21.22 -12.09
C SER A 137 -0.13 -19.79 -12.12
N VAL A 138 -0.85 -18.82 -11.55
CA VAL A 138 -0.40 -17.42 -11.46
C VAL A 138 0.82 -17.30 -10.54
N ILE A 139 0.80 -17.95 -9.38
CA ILE A 139 1.89 -17.88 -8.39
C ILE A 139 3.13 -18.60 -8.92
N GLU A 140 2.95 -19.77 -9.54
CA GLU A 140 4.05 -20.53 -10.14
C GLU A 140 4.78 -19.74 -11.24
N ARG A 141 4.03 -19.01 -12.08
CA ARG A 141 4.60 -18.17 -13.13
C ARG A 141 5.47 -17.04 -12.57
N GLU A 142 5.03 -16.44 -11.47
CA GLU A 142 5.69 -15.28 -10.87
C GLU A 142 6.71 -15.65 -9.77
N TYR A 143 6.78 -16.91 -9.33
CA TYR A 143 7.61 -17.35 -8.20
C TYR A 143 9.09 -16.97 -8.34
N ASN A 144 9.70 -17.23 -9.50
CA ASN A 144 11.12 -16.90 -9.70
C ASN A 144 11.37 -15.38 -9.73
N SER A 145 10.38 -14.60 -10.18
CA SER A 145 10.42 -13.14 -10.20
C SER A 145 10.29 -12.58 -8.77
N SER A 146 9.36 -13.11 -7.98
CA SER A 146 9.09 -12.66 -6.61
C SER A 146 10.30 -12.87 -5.68
N LEU A 147 11.10 -13.93 -5.87
CA LEU A 147 12.34 -14.14 -5.11
C LEU A 147 13.38 -13.02 -5.25
N LYS A 148 13.27 -12.17 -6.28
CA LYS A 148 14.16 -11.03 -6.53
C LYS A 148 13.52 -9.68 -6.20
N GLN A 149 12.24 -9.67 -5.85
CA GLN A 149 11.47 -8.46 -5.51
C GLN A 149 11.34 -8.32 -3.98
N ILE A 150 11.28 -7.08 -3.51
CA ILE A 150 10.93 -6.75 -2.12
C ILE A 150 9.64 -5.88 -2.07
N GLY A 151 8.99 -5.71 -3.22
CA GLY A 151 7.77 -4.90 -3.35
C GLY A 151 7.99 -3.38 -3.29
N THR A 152 9.20 -2.88 -3.00
CA THR A 152 9.31 -1.45 -2.66
C THR A 152 9.23 -0.52 -3.87
N LEU A 153 8.18 0.29 -3.94
CA LEU A 153 8.04 1.41 -4.87
C LEU A 153 8.89 2.61 -4.44
N GLY A 154 9.18 2.75 -3.15
CA GLY A 154 9.88 3.90 -2.61
C GLY A 154 10.57 3.66 -1.28
N VAL A 155 11.54 4.54 -0.99
CA VAL A 155 12.22 4.63 0.29
C VAL A 155 12.33 6.08 0.70
N GLU A 156 11.84 6.37 1.89
CA GLU A 156 11.84 7.71 2.47
C GLU A 156 12.51 7.67 3.85
N ILE A 157 13.10 8.81 4.23
CA ILE A 157 13.59 9.02 5.58
C ILE A 157 12.81 10.16 6.20
N ILE A 158 12.19 9.88 7.34
CA ILE A 158 11.41 10.84 8.11
C ILE A 158 12.20 11.21 9.37
N LEU A 159 12.37 12.51 9.57
CA LEU A 159 12.81 13.07 10.85
C LEU A 159 11.61 13.22 11.76
N SER A 160 11.61 12.51 12.88
CA SER A 160 10.60 12.68 13.92
C SER A 160 10.85 13.95 14.74
N LYS A 161 9.82 14.39 15.46
CA LYS A 161 9.84 15.57 16.36
C LYS A 161 10.97 15.55 17.41
N TYR A 162 11.57 14.40 17.68
CA TYR A 162 12.68 14.21 18.64
C TYR A 162 14.05 14.09 17.97
N SER A 163 14.21 14.60 16.75
CA SER A 163 15.44 14.49 15.95
C SER A 163 15.89 13.05 15.70
N ARG A 164 15.00 12.07 15.87
CA ARG A 164 15.22 10.65 15.58
C ARG A 164 14.85 10.32 14.15
N VAL A 165 15.67 9.50 13.52
CA VAL A 165 15.52 9.09 12.13
C VAL A 165 14.67 7.82 12.03
N THR A 166 13.61 7.86 11.23
CA THR A 166 12.79 6.70 10.88
C THR A 166 12.90 6.44 9.38
N MET A 167 13.24 5.21 9.01
CA MET A 167 13.22 4.79 7.61
C MET A 167 11.84 4.26 7.28
N VAL A 168 11.26 4.73 6.19
CA VAL A 168 9.95 4.29 5.71
C VAL A 168 10.12 3.67 4.33
N LEU A 169 9.63 2.45 4.18
CA LEU A 169 9.59 1.70 2.95
C LEU A 169 8.14 1.67 2.48
N SER A 170 7.90 2.07 1.24
CA SER A 170 6.60 1.90 0.58
C SER A 170 6.70 0.80 -0.45
N GLY A 171 5.67 -0.03 -0.54
CA GLY A 171 5.54 -1.06 -1.55
C GLY A 171 4.09 -1.44 -1.74
#